data_AF-A0A1I0B9L5-F1
#
_entry.id   AF-A0A1I0B9L5-F1
#
_cell.length_a   1.000
_cell.length_b   1.000
_cell.length_c   1.000
_cell.angle_alpha   90.00
_cell.angle_beta   90.00
_cell.angle_gamma   90.00
#
_symmetry.space_group_name_H-M   'P 1'
#
loop_
_entity.id
_entity.type
_entity.pdbx_description
1 polymer ?
#
loop_
_entity_poly.entity_id
_entity_poly.type
_entity_poly.pdbx_seq_one_letter_code
_entity_poly.pdbx_strand_id
1 'polypeptide(L)'
;MHQNINNIHSLRIYVSPENEENANSYRLSLTALLTFEGEKIQEEISNNIDLMLSQLDQFDEIECIQLDNFDTASFVYPEHLVLPLTMTLSEFTFANAYIMREFNFQYLCYEQSF
;
A
#
# COMPACT_ATOMS: atom_id res chain seq x y z
N MET A 1 11.55 5.41 -20.38
CA MET A 1 10.69 6.57 -20.03
C MET A 1 10.65 6.73 -18.50
N HIS A 2 10.71 7.93 -17.93
CA HIS A 2 10.79 8.20 -16.47
C HIS A 2 9.44 8.51 -15.79
N GLN A 3 8.31 8.05 -16.33
CA GLN A 3 7.01 8.67 -16.04
C GLN A 3 6.45 8.45 -14.61
N ASN A 4 6.81 7.38 -13.90
CA ASN A 4 6.22 7.09 -12.58
C ASN A 4 7.12 7.46 -11.38
N ILE A 5 8.43 7.66 -11.60
CA ILE A 5 9.38 7.94 -10.50
C ILE A 5 9.13 9.30 -9.83
N ASN A 6 8.51 10.22 -10.56
CA ASN A 6 8.26 11.57 -10.08
C ASN A 6 6.94 11.72 -9.36
N ASN A 7 6.06 10.71 -9.37
CA ASN A 7 4.69 10.82 -8.84
C ASN A 7 4.55 10.14 -7.47
N ILE A 8 5.20 8.99 -7.28
CA ILE A 8 5.16 8.24 -6.02
C ILE A 8 6.55 8.24 -5.40
N HIS A 9 6.66 8.74 -4.18
CA HIS A 9 7.88 8.72 -3.40
C HIS A 9 8.20 7.29 -2.93
N SER A 10 7.27 6.65 -2.22
CA SER A 10 7.40 5.25 -1.78
C SER A 10 6.03 4.63 -1.50
N LEU A 11 5.97 3.29 -1.44
CA LEU A 11 4.82 2.59 -0.87
C LEU A 11 5.06 2.28 0.59
N ARG A 12 3.98 2.35 1.35
CA ARG A 12 3.88 1.93 2.73
C ARG A 12 2.96 0.73 2.76
N ILE A 13 3.49 -0.41 3.20
CA ILE A 13 2.76 -1.66 3.22
C ILE A 13 2.67 -2.15 4.66
N TYR A 14 1.45 -2.40 5.11
CA TYR A 14 1.19 -3.14 6.33
C TYR A 14 0.88 -4.59 5.97
N VAL A 15 1.48 -5.52 6.71
CA VAL A 15 1.21 -6.96 6.60
C VAL A 15 1.03 -7.53 8.00
N SER A 16 0.00 -8.36 8.19
CA SER A 16 -0.26 -9.04 9.46
C SER A 16 -0.78 -10.47 9.23
N PRO A 17 -0.30 -11.48 9.95
CA PRO A 17 0.76 -11.41 10.97
C PRO A 17 2.15 -11.14 10.34
N GLU A 18 3.06 -10.53 11.11
CA GLU A 18 4.41 -10.19 10.62
C GLU A 18 5.38 -11.37 10.53
N ASN A 19 5.07 -12.50 11.17
CA ASN A 19 5.98 -13.63 11.35
C ASN A 19 5.29 -14.96 11.02
N GLU A 20 5.92 -15.78 10.18
CA GLU A 20 5.27 -16.76 9.29
C GLU A 20 5.47 -18.24 9.64
N GLU A 21 5.55 -18.65 10.91
CA GLU A 21 5.67 -20.10 11.12
C GLU A 21 4.34 -20.85 10.90
N ASN A 22 3.17 -20.20 11.02
CA ASN A 22 1.85 -20.86 10.88
C ASN A 22 0.69 -19.94 10.44
N ALA A 23 0.94 -18.92 9.61
CA ALA A 23 -0.15 -18.02 9.18
C ALA A 23 -1.05 -18.70 8.15
N ASN A 24 -2.36 -18.81 8.43
CA ASN A 24 -3.34 -19.33 7.47
C ASN A 24 -3.84 -18.26 6.49
N SER A 25 -3.70 -16.98 6.84
CA SER A 25 -4.02 -15.84 5.98
C SER A 25 -3.20 -14.61 6.38
N TYR A 26 -3.02 -13.71 5.42
CA TYR A 26 -2.29 -12.46 5.51
C TYR A 26 -3.23 -11.30 5.26
N ARG A 27 -3.15 -10.30 6.12
CA ARG A 27 -3.89 -9.05 5.99
C ARG A 27 -2.96 -7.99 5.47
N LEU A 28 -3.36 -7.34 4.39
CA LEU A 28 -2.54 -6.38 3.69
C LEU A 28 -3.24 -5.02 3.55
N SER A 29 -2.47 -3.96 3.75
CA SER A 29 -2.83 -2.58 3.41
C SER A 29 -1.65 -1.91 2.71
N LEU A 30 -1.93 -1.08 1.73
CA LEU A 30 -0.97 -0.38 0.90
C LEU A 30 -1.37 1.10 0.74
N THR A 31 -0.42 1.99 1.00
CA THR A 31 -0.57 3.43 0.83
C THR A 31 0.60 3.96 0.01
N ALA A 32 0.33 4.64 -1.10
CA ALA A 32 1.34 5.37 -1.84
C ALA A 32 1.57 6.76 -1.21
N LEU A 33 2.83 7.07 -0.91
CA LEU A 33 3.23 8.43 -0.56
C LEU A 33 3.50 9.22 -1.82
N LEU A 34 2.73 10.28 -2.02
CA LEU A 34 2.79 11.09 -3.24
C LEU A 34 3.82 12.20 -3.11
N THR A 35 4.45 12.51 -4.24
CA THR A 35 5.16 13.77 -4.44
C THR A 35 4.17 14.86 -4.82
N PHE A 36 4.63 16.10 -4.90
CA PHE A 36 3.85 17.23 -5.42
C PHE A 36 3.28 17.01 -6.84
N GLU A 37 3.99 16.27 -7.69
CA GLU A 37 3.48 15.94 -9.03
C GLU A 37 2.45 14.80 -8.98
N GLY A 38 2.63 13.83 -8.09
CA GLY A 38 1.68 12.74 -7.87
C GLY A 38 0.34 13.20 -7.32
N GLU A 39 0.32 14.22 -6.47
CA GLU A 39 -0.92 14.84 -5.97
C GLU A 39 -1.86 15.27 -7.10
N LYS A 40 -1.31 15.72 -8.25
CA LYS A 40 -2.11 16.16 -9.41
C LYS A 40 -2.85 15.01 -10.11
N ILE A 41 -2.38 13.78 -9.93
CA ILE A 41 -2.93 12.55 -10.53
C ILE A 41 -3.34 11.53 -9.44
N GLN A 42 -3.60 12.01 -8.22
CA GLN A 42 -3.90 11.17 -7.05
C GLN A 42 -5.03 10.17 -7.31
N GLU A 43 -6.09 10.60 -8.01
CA GLU A 43 -7.23 9.75 -8.33
C GLU A 43 -6.82 8.57 -9.24
N GLU A 44 -5.99 8.82 -10.25
CA GLU A 44 -5.47 7.77 -11.12
C GLU A 44 -4.61 6.77 -10.34
N ILE A 45 -3.72 7.26 -9.48
CA ILE A 45 -2.88 6.41 -8.62
C ILE A 45 -3.74 5.58 -7.67
N SER A 46 -4.75 6.19 -7.05
CA SER A 46 -5.68 5.52 -6.14
C SER A 46 -6.43 4.40 -6.87
N ASN A 47 -6.98 4.67 -8.05
CA ASN A 47 -7.69 3.68 -8.86
C ASN A 47 -6.77 2.50 -9.26
N ASN A 48 -5.51 2.78 -9.61
CA ASN A 48 -4.55 1.72 -9.93
C ASN A 48 -4.20 0.85 -8.72
N ILE A 49 -4.07 1.45 -7.54
CA ILE A 49 -3.84 0.71 -6.28
C ILE A 49 -5.07 -0.11 -5.93
N ASP A 50 -6.27 0.45 -6.01
CA ASP A 50 -7.53 -0.24 -5.73
C ASP A 50 -7.71 -1.48 -6.63
N LEU A 51 -7.42 -1.33 -7.94
CA LEU A 51 -7.41 -2.45 -8.88
C LEU A 51 -6.38 -3.52 -8.51
N MET A 52 -5.18 -3.12 -8.09
CA MET A 52 -4.15 -4.05 -7.66
C MET A 52 -4.55 -4.79 -6.38
N LEU A 53 -5.08 -4.10 -5.37
CA LEU A 53 -5.59 -4.71 -4.14
C LEU A 53 -6.74 -5.67 -4.44
N SER A 54 -7.67 -5.28 -5.31
CA SER A 54 -8.76 -6.15 -5.77
C SER A 54 -8.29 -7.40 -6.48
N GLN A 55 -7.13 -7.36 -7.16
CA GLN A 55 -6.51 -8.54 -7.76
C GLN A 55 -5.80 -9.41 -6.72
N LEU A 56 -5.19 -8.81 -5.70
CA LEU A 56 -4.55 -9.53 -4.59
C LEU A 56 -5.57 -10.21 -3.67
N ASP A 57 -6.72 -9.59 -3.45
CA ASP A 57 -7.83 -10.14 -2.65
C ASP A 57 -8.48 -11.38 -3.28
N GLN A 58 -8.13 -11.72 -4.53
CA GLN A 58 -8.57 -12.97 -5.17
C GLN A 58 -7.81 -14.20 -4.68
N PHE A 59 -6.70 -14.02 -3.96
CA PHE A 59 -5.95 -15.12 -3.37
C PHE A 59 -6.55 -15.45 -2.00
N ASP A 60 -6.96 -16.71 -1.79
CA ASP A 60 -7.66 -17.17 -0.56
C ASP A 60 -6.91 -16.85 0.75
N GLU A 61 -5.59 -16.71 0.67
CA GLU A 61 -4.71 -16.44 1.82
C GLU A 61 -4.42 -14.95 2.02
N ILE A 62 -4.97 -14.05 1.20
CA ILE A 62 -4.74 -12.61 1.26
C ILE A 62 -6.07 -11.89 1.47
N GLU A 63 -6.15 -11.14 2.56
CA GLU A 63 -7.27 -10.27 2.88
C GLU A 63 -6.81 -8.81 2.76
N CYS A 64 -7.34 -8.06 1.79
CA CYS A 64 -7.01 -6.65 1.63
C CYS A 64 -7.92 -5.79 2.51
N ILE A 65 -7.38 -5.29 3.64
CA ILE A 65 -8.18 -4.67 4.71
C ILE A 65 -8.69 -3.25 4.39
N GLN A 66 -8.30 -2.69 3.24
CA GLN A 66 -8.72 -1.39 2.73
C GLN A 66 -9.90 -1.50 1.75
N LEU A 67 -10.25 -2.70 1.29
CA LEU A 67 -11.35 -2.89 0.36
C LEU A 67 -12.70 -2.90 1.10
N ASP A 68 -13.75 -2.45 0.42
CA ASP A 68 -15.10 -2.31 0.99
C ASP A 68 -15.73 -3.64 1.43
N ASN A 69 -15.23 -4.77 0.91
CA ASN A 69 -15.69 -6.12 1.23
C ASN A 69 -15.07 -6.70 2.51
N PHE A 70 -14.10 -6.02 3.13
CA PHE A 70 -13.39 -6.54 4.30
C PHE A 70 -14.26 -6.53 5.56
N ASP A 71 -14.30 -7.67 6.28
CA ASP A 71 -15.04 -7.79 7.54
C ASP A 71 -14.29 -7.14 8.71
N THR A 72 -14.54 -5.84 8.88
CA THR A 72 -13.97 -5.02 9.95
C THR A 72 -14.28 -5.53 11.37
N ALA A 73 -15.37 -6.30 11.57
CA ALA A 73 -15.76 -6.76 12.91
C ALA A 73 -14.81 -7.83 13.47
N SER A 74 -14.09 -8.52 12.58
CA SER A 74 -13.18 -9.61 12.91
C SER A 74 -11.74 -9.16 13.18
N PHE A 75 -11.42 -7.88 12.94
CA PHE A 75 -10.06 -7.38 12.92
C PHE A 75 -9.85 -6.17 13.83
N VAL A 76 -8.83 -6.23 14.68
CA VAL A 76 -8.40 -5.11 15.52
C VAL A 76 -7.30 -4.35 14.78
N TYR A 77 -7.66 -3.19 14.25
CA TYR A 77 -6.73 -2.31 13.56
C TYR A 77 -5.66 -1.74 14.52
N PRO A 78 -4.38 -1.72 14.12
CA PRO A 78 -3.35 -0.99 14.87
C PRO A 78 -3.64 0.52 14.92
N GLU A 79 -3.30 1.16 16.05
CA GLU A 79 -3.66 2.56 16.35
C GLU A 79 -3.14 3.60 15.33
N HIS A 80 -2.07 3.29 14.59
CA HIS A 80 -1.46 4.20 13.62
C HIS A 80 -1.43 3.66 12.19
N LEU A 81 -2.24 2.63 11.91
CA LEU A 81 -2.39 2.12 10.56
C LEU A 81 -3.12 3.15 9.67
N VAL A 82 -2.59 3.34 8.48
CA VAL A 82 -3.17 4.19 7.43
C VAL A 82 -3.92 3.30 6.46
N LEU A 83 -5.20 3.62 6.23
CA LEU A 83 -6.05 2.98 5.23
C LEU A 83 -6.30 3.78 3.94
N PRO A 84 -6.03 5.10 3.79
CA PRO A 84 -6.11 5.71 2.47
C PRO A 84 -5.11 5.08 1.48
N LEU A 85 -5.53 4.93 0.23
CA LEU A 85 -4.70 4.37 -0.86
C LEU A 85 -3.53 5.29 -1.22
N THR A 86 -3.69 6.59 -1.01
CA THR A 86 -2.68 7.62 -1.27
C THR A 86 -2.62 8.62 -0.13
N MET A 87 -1.44 9.15 0.14
CA MET A 87 -1.25 10.19 1.15
C MET A 87 -0.07 11.09 0.79
N THR A 88 -0.07 12.35 1.23
CA THR A 88 1.07 13.26 1.03
C THR A 88 2.19 12.99 2.04
N LEU A 89 3.41 13.44 1.71
CA LEU A 89 4.56 13.36 2.62
C LEU A 89 4.34 14.09 3.95
N SER A 90 3.55 15.18 3.96
CA SER A 90 3.25 15.95 5.17
C SER A 90 2.25 15.27 6.10
N GLU A 91 1.39 14.42 5.55
CA GLU A 91 0.38 13.68 6.31
C GLU A 91 0.94 12.39 6.90
N PHE A 92 2.01 11.82 6.31
CA PHE A 92 2.65 10.60 6.81
C PHE A 92 3.56 10.88 8.02
N THR A 93 3.16 10.37 9.18
CA THR A 93 3.88 10.58 10.44
C THR A 93 4.83 9.43 10.74
N PHE A 94 5.76 9.66 11.70
CA PHE A 94 6.64 8.62 12.22
C PHE A 94 5.86 7.42 12.81
N ALA A 95 4.69 7.67 13.41
CA ALA A 95 3.85 6.63 13.97
C ALA A 95 3.31 5.67 12.88
N ASN A 96 3.00 6.20 11.70
CA ASN A 96 2.62 5.39 10.54
C ASN A 96 3.81 4.56 10.03
N ALA A 97 5.00 5.16 9.99
CA ALA A 97 6.24 4.49 9.56
C ALA A 97 6.66 3.32 10.48
N TYR A 98 6.26 3.36 11.76
CA TYR A 98 6.54 2.29 12.70
C TYR A 98 5.76 1.00 12.39
N ILE A 99 4.54 1.13 11.88
CA ILE A 99 3.62 0.01 11.62
C ILE A 99 3.68 -0.44 10.15
N MET A 100 4.06 0.44 9.24
CA MET A 100 4.10 0.17 7.80
C MET A 100 5.53 0.09 7.28
N ARG A 101 5.82 -0.97 6.52
CA ARG A 101 7.11 -1.19 5.87
C ARG A 101 7.24 -0.33 4.62
N GLU A 102 8.41 0.26 4.41
CA GLU A 102 8.72 1.03 3.21
C GLU A 102 9.17 0.12 2.07
N PHE A 103 8.55 0.27 0.91
CA PHE A 103 9.04 -0.29 -0.33
C PHE A 103 9.42 0.84 -1.30
N ASN A 104 10.72 0.92 -1.57
CA ASN A 104 11.29 1.88 -2.51
C ASN A 104 11.24 1.29 -3.92
N PHE A 105 10.52 1.96 -4.83
CA PHE A 105 10.34 1.54 -6.23
C PHE A 105 11.58 1.67 -7.12
N GLN A 106 12.75 2.01 -6.56
CA GLN A 106 13.97 2.16 -7.36
C GLN A 106 14.24 0.92 -8.22
N TYR A 107 13.82 -0.28 -7.82
CA TYR A 107 14.02 -1.51 -8.58
C TYR A 107 12.92 -1.89 -9.59
N LEU A 108 11.72 -1.33 -9.50
CA LEU A 108 10.59 -1.64 -10.41
C LEU A 108 10.48 -0.68 -11.61
N CYS A 109 11.22 0.44 -11.56
CA CYS A 109 11.23 1.48 -12.59
C CYS A 109 12.40 1.39 -13.57
N TYR A 110 13.29 0.39 -13.43
CA TYR A 110 14.25 0.07 -14.48
C TYR A 110 13.53 -0.78 -15.52
N GLU A 111 13.19 -0.19 -16.67
CA GLU A 111 12.94 -0.97 -17.88
C GLU A 111 14.11 -1.95 -18.04
N GLN A 112 13.85 -3.27 -17.93
CA GLN A 112 14.75 -4.25 -18.50
C GLN A 112 14.78 -3.97 -20.00
N SER A 113 15.84 -3.29 -20.43
CA SER A 113 16.14 -3.12 -21.84
C SER A 113 16.60 -4.48 -22.36
N PHE A 114 15.72 -5.18 -23.08
CA PHE A 114 16.10 -6.34 -23.92
C PHE A 114 16.08 -5.93 -25.39
#